data_AF-A0A484KY45-F1
#
_entry.id   AF-A0A484KY45-F1
#
_cell.length_a   1.000
_cell.length_b   1.000
_cell.length_c   1.000
_cell.angle_alpha   90.00
_cell.angle_beta   90.00
_cell.angle_gamma   90.00
#
_symmetry.space_group_name_H-M   'P 1'
#
loop_
_entity.id
_entity.type
_entity.pdbx_description
1 polymer ?
#
loop_
_entity_poly.entity_id
_entity_poly.type
_entity_poly.pdbx_seq_one_letter_code
_entity_poly.pdbx_strand_id
1 'polypeptide(L)'
;MGWRGILGFEYGIVQAPLGPDISGPELVAAVTNSGGLGLLRAPDWEDPDRVREIIRKTRTLTDKPFGIGVVLAFPHEENVKAILDEKVAVLQLYWGECTEELVSAAHKAGIKVVPQVGSYEEAKRAYDVGVDAIIVQGREAGGHVIGQDALMTLVPRVADLVRGRGIPIIAAGGIVDERGYVAALALGAQGVALGTRFLATEESNAHPIYKRKLIELGETEYTNVFGRARWPGAPHRVLKTPFFMQWRDLPSHENESTQPIIGHSTIHDKEKEIRRFAGPVPNGSARGEVESMAMYAGQGVGLIHQILPAGEVVRGLVTGAQHLICEQAKMVA
;
A
#
# COMPACT_ATOMS: atom_id res chain seq x y z
N MET A 1 16.59 -14.16 19.99
CA MET A 1 15.80 -12.94 20.29
C MET A 1 14.45 -13.13 19.60
N GLY A 2 13.39 -13.31 20.39
CA GLY A 2 12.06 -13.64 19.87
C GLY A 2 11.43 -12.44 19.17
N TRP A 3 10.92 -12.67 17.97
CA TRP A 3 10.14 -11.73 17.19
C TRP A 3 8.86 -11.39 17.99
N ARG A 4 8.65 -10.13 18.37
CA ARG A 4 7.43 -9.68 19.07
C ARG A 4 6.53 -8.94 18.09
N GLY A 5 5.21 -9.12 18.22
CA GLY A 5 4.20 -8.48 17.36
C GLY A 5 3.95 -9.19 16.03
N ILE A 6 3.14 -8.59 15.15
CA ILE A 6 2.70 -9.22 13.89
C ILE A 6 3.89 -9.43 12.97
N LEU A 7 4.13 -10.67 12.51
CA LEU A 7 5.30 -11.02 11.69
C LEU A 7 6.66 -10.57 12.30
N GLY A 8 6.73 -10.37 13.62
CA GLY A 8 7.87 -9.83 14.35
C GLY A 8 8.07 -8.31 14.32
N PHE A 9 7.05 -7.56 13.91
CA PHE A 9 7.02 -6.11 13.94
C PHE A 9 6.19 -5.61 15.13
N GLU A 10 6.76 -4.63 15.86
CA GLU A 10 6.37 -4.28 17.23
C GLU A 10 4.91 -3.85 17.37
N TYR A 11 4.42 -3.05 16.42
CA TYR A 11 3.13 -2.37 16.54
C TYR A 11 2.07 -2.84 15.55
N GLY A 12 2.41 -3.75 14.63
CA GLY A 12 1.51 -4.10 13.53
C GLY A 12 1.02 -2.94 12.68
N ILE A 13 1.84 -1.91 12.55
CA ILE A 13 1.64 -0.80 11.62
C ILE A 13 2.48 -1.09 10.38
N VAL A 14 1.82 -1.18 9.22
CA VAL A 14 2.44 -1.46 7.94
C VAL A 14 2.29 -0.24 7.04
N GLN A 15 3.39 0.22 6.45
CA GLN A 15 3.34 1.13 5.31
C GLN A 15 3.15 0.29 4.04
N ALA A 16 2.00 0.45 3.38
CA ALA A 16 1.67 -0.31 2.17
C ALA A 16 2.55 0.12 0.99
N PRO A 17 2.96 -0.76 0.06
CA PRO A 17 3.69 -0.36 -1.15
C PRO A 17 2.86 0.68 -1.91
N LEU A 18 3.45 1.85 -2.15
CA LEU A 18 2.80 2.95 -2.85
C LEU A 18 3.23 2.93 -4.32
N GLY A 19 2.51 3.67 -5.18
CA GLY A 19 2.81 3.78 -6.62
C GLY A 19 4.29 4.03 -6.91
N PRO A 20 4.73 3.82 -8.17
CA PRO A 20 6.15 3.70 -8.47
C PRO A 20 6.98 4.84 -7.88
N ASP A 21 8.02 4.46 -7.14
CA ASP A 21 8.95 5.33 -6.42
C ASP A 21 8.34 6.22 -5.33
N ILE A 22 7.08 6.06 -4.89
CA ILE A 22 6.51 6.81 -3.77
C ILE A 22 6.99 6.26 -2.42
N SER A 23 7.01 4.93 -2.28
CA SER A 23 7.54 4.20 -1.12
C SER A 23 8.96 3.73 -1.38
N GLY A 24 9.87 4.68 -1.52
CA GLY A 24 11.31 4.44 -1.69
C GLY A 24 12.04 4.08 -0.39
N PRO A 25 13.36 3.86 -0.45
CA PRO A 25 14.19 3.48 0.69
C PRO A 25 14.05 4.39 1.92
N GLU A 26 13.94 5.69 1.72
CA GLU A 26 13.85 6.69 2.80
C GLU A 26 12.56 6.50 3.63
N LEU A 27 11.40 6.35 2.98
CA LEU A 27 10.14 6.11 3.66
C LEU A 27 10.15 4.76 4.38
N VAL A 28 10.62 3.70 3.70
CA VAL A 28 10.67 2.35 4.25
C VAL A 28 11.55 2.33 5.50
N ALA A 29 12.73 2.93 5.45
CA ALA A 29 13.64 3.00 6.57
C ALA A 29 13.06 3.81 7.74
N ALA A 30 12.43 4.97 7.48
CA ALA A 30 11.83 5.78 8.53
C ALA A 30 10.70 5.06 9.29
N VAL A 31 9.82 4.36 8.56
CA VAL A 31 8.75 3.53 9.15
C VAL A 31 9.34 2.38 9.96
N THR A 32 10.31 1.68 9.38
CA THR A 32 10.93 0.48 9.99
C THR A 32 11.71 0.85 11.25
N ASN A 33 12.50 1.92 11.21
CA ASN A 33 13.23 2.43 12.36
C ASN A 33 12.31 2.80 13.52
N SER A 34 11.07 3.20 13.22
CA SER A 34 10.05 3.58 14.20
C SER A 34 9.19 2.42 14.71
N GLY A 35 9.50 1.17 14.35
CA GLY A 35 8.82 -0.04 14.84
C GLY A 35 7.65 -0.54 13.98
N GLY A 36 7.39 0.12 12.85
CA GLY A 36 6.47 -0.38 11.82
C GLY A 36 7.16 -1.36 10.86
N LEU A 37 6.39 -1.91 9.92
CA LEU A 37 6.88 -2.63 8.75
C LEU A 37 6.83 -1.72 7.53
N GLY A 38 7.99 -1.32 7.01
CA GLY A 38 8.11 -0.63 5.73
C GLY A 38 8.10 -1.61 4.56
N LEU A 39 7.38 -1.28 3.49
CA LEU A 39 7.34 -2.08 2.26
C LEU A 39 7.76 -1.23 1.05
N LEU A 40 8.87 -1.64 0.43
CA LEU A 40 9.28 -1.12 -0.88
C LEU A 40 8.26 -1.51 -1.95
N ARG A 41 8.33 -0.85 -3.10
CA ARG A 41 7.58 -1.24 -4.30
C ARG A 41 8.51 -1.72 -5.40
N ALA A 42 8.41 -2.99 -5.79
CA ALA A 42 9.14 -3.52 -6.94
C ALA A 42 8.66 -2.89 -8.25
N PRO A 43 9.48 -2.88 -9.32
CA PRO A 43 9.04 -2.45 -10.64
C PRO A 43 7.93 -3.33 -11.23
N ASP A 44 7.12 -2.74 -12.10
CA ASP A 44 6.06 -3.40 -12.86
C ASP A 44 6.56 -4.01 -14.19
N TRP A 45 7.87 -4.13 -14.33
CA TRP A 45 8.55 -4.79 -15.43
C TRP A 45 9.77 -5.49 -14.85
N GLU A 46 10.35 -6.44 -15.58
CA GLU A 46 11.54 -7.14 -15.11
C GLU A 46 12.74 -6.20 -15.07
N ASP A 47 13.22 -5.96 -13.86
CA ASP A 47 14.36 -5.10 -13.55
C ASP A 47 15.03 -5.57 -12.24
N PRO A 48 15.58 -6.80 -12.24
CA PRO A 48 16.12 -7.41 -11.03
C PRO A 48 17.29 -6.61 -10.43
N ASP A 49 18.04 -5.87 -11.25
CA ASP A 49 19.13 -5.03 -10.78
C ASP A 49 18.62 -3.82 -10.01
N ARG A 50 17.54 -3.16 -10.49
CA ARG A 50 16.89 -2.11 -9.73
C ARG A 50 16.34 -2.62 -8.41
N VAL A 51 15.75 -3.82 -8.40
CA VAL A 51 15.26 -4.47 -7.17
C VAL A 51 16.39 -4.65 -6.15
N ARG A 52 17.55 -5.19 -6.57
CA ARG A 52 18.72 -5.34 -5.69
C ARG A 52 19.21 -3.99 -5.18
N GLU A 53 19.27 -2.99 -6.06
CA GLU A 53 19.71 -1.64 -5.71
C GLU A 53 18.83 -1.02 -4.60
N ILE A 54 17.50 -1.00 -4.77
CA ILE A 54 16.60 -0.39 -3.78
C ILE A 54 16.62 -1.14 -2.45
N ILE A 55 16.76 -2.47 -2.46
CA ILE A 55 16.89 -3.28 -1.24
C ILE A 55 18.19 -2.93 -0.52
N ARG A 56 19.32 -2.90 -1.25
CA ARG A 56 20.64 -2.59 -0.67
C ARG A 56 20.71 -1.16 -0.16
N LYS A 57 20.15 -0.19 -0.89
CA LYS A 57 20.04 1.20 -0.43
C LYS A 57 19.18 1.30 0.83
N THR A 58 18.10 0.52 0.94
CA THR A 58 17.29 0.51 2.18
C THR A 58 18.08 -0.02 3.37
N ARG A 59 18.90 -1.08 3.15
CA ARG A 59 19.79 -1.62 4.19
C ARG A 59 20.87 -0.65 4.68
N THR A 60 21.23 0.38 3.90
CA THR A 60 22.16 1.42 4.40
C THR A 60 21.46 2.43 5.33
N LEU A 61 20.13 2.44 5.35
CA LEU A 61 19.31 3.38 6.12
C LEU A 61 18.66 2.71 7.35
N THR A 62 18.64 1.37 7.42
CA THR A 62 18.11 0.62 8.55
C THR A 62 18.74 -0.77 8.67
N ASP A 63 19.04 -1.17 9.90
CA ASP A 63 19.44 -2.55 10.24
C ASP A 63 18.23 -3.44 10.59
N LYS A 64 17.02 -2.87 10.62
CA LYS A 64 15.80 -3.60 10.96
C LYS A 64 15.21 -4.29 9.72
N PRO A 65 14.50 -5.42 9.89
CA PRO A 65 13.90 -6.14 8.78
C PRO A 65 12.83 -5.28 8.07
N PHE A 66 12.76 -5.34 6.74
CA PHE A 66 11.73 -4.68 5.93
C PHE A 66 11.28 -5.61 4.80
N GLY A 67 10.23 -5.22 4.08
CA GLY A 67 9.70 -6.01 2.97
C GLY A 67 9.62 -5.26 1.65
N ILE A 68 9.08 -5.95 0.66
CA ILE A 68 8.84 -5.43 -0.69
C ILE A 68 7.55 -5.98 -1.25
N GLY A 69 6.78 -5.13 -1.94
CA GLY A 69 5.55 -5.49 -2.64
C GLY A 69 5.76 -5.70 -4.13
N VAL A 70 5.12 -6.74 -4.66
CA VAL A 70 5.11 -7.10 -6.08
C VAL A 70 3.67 -7.13 -6.59
N VAL A 71 3.43 -6.52 -7.74
CA VAL A 71 2.18 -6.68 -8.48
C VAL A 71 2.31 -7.84 -9.45
N LEU A 72 1.51 -8.89 -9.24
CA LEU A 72 1.62 -10.15 -9.96
C LEU A 72 1.00 -10.11 -11.37
N ALA A 73 0.13 -9.14 -11.65
CA ALA A 73 -0.45 -8.94 -12.99
C ALA A 73 0.55 -8.40 -14.03
N PHE A 74 1.77 -8.05 -13.62
CA PHE A 74 2.84 -7.62 -14.51
C PHE A 74 3.99 -8.62 -14.52
N PRO A 75 4.90 -8.57 -15.53
CA PRO A 75 6.11 -9.40 -15.52
C PRO A 75 6.92 -9.20 -14.23
N HIS A 76 7.15 -10.29 -13.50
CA HIS A 76 7.70 -10.24 -12.15
C HIS A 76 8.65 -11.38 -11.79
N GLU A 77 8.82 -12.39 -12.64
CA GLU A 77 9.55 -13.62 -12.29
C GLU A 77 11.01 -13.33 -11.91
N GLU A 78 11.74 -12.58 -12.74
CA GLU A 78 13.13 -12.20 -12.44
C GLU A 78 13.23 -11.25 -11.23
N ASN A 79 12.22 -10.38 -11.03
CA ASN A 79 12.17 -9.52 -9.85
C ASN A 79 11.99 -10.34 -8.57
N VAL A 80 11.07 -11.31 -8.57
CA VAL A 80 10.84 -12.21 -7.43
C VAL A 80 12.11 -12.99 -7.13
N LYS A 81 12.77 -13.55 -8.13
CA LYS A 81 14.06 -14.23 -7.93
C LYS A 81 15.10 -13.35 -7.25
N ALA A 82 15.26 -12.10 -7.71
CA ALA A 82 16.17 -11.15 -7.05
C ALA A 82 15.75 -10.85 -5.59
N ILE A 83 14.46 -10.77 -5.29
CA ILE A 83 13.94 -10.59 -3.93
C ILE A 83 14.29 -11.80 -3.05
N LEU A 84 14.12 -13.02 -3.58
CA LEU A 84 14.46 -14.26 -2.88
C LEU A 84 15.95 -14.34 -2.57
N ASP A 85 16.80 -13.98 -3.53
CA ASP A 85 18.26 -13.94 -3.37
C ASP A 85 18.69 -12.91 -2.32
N GLU A 86 18.05 -11.74 -2.32
CA GLU A 86 18.34 -10.68 -1.37
C GLU A 86 17.76 -10.94 0.03
N LYS A 87 16.84 -11.89 0.21
CA LYS A 87 16.31 -12.33 1.53
C LYS A 87 15.76 -11.18 2.39
N VAL A 88 14.83 -10.42 1.83
CA VAL A 88 14.02 -9.46 2.61
C VAL A 88 13.13 -10.19 3.62
N ALA A 89 12.57 -9.49 4.60
CA ALA A 89 11.77 -10.12 5.64
C ALA A 89 10.39 -10.55 5.13
N VAL A 90 9.78 -9.72 4.29
CA VAL A 90 8.40 -9.88 3.83
C VAL A 90 8.32 -9.65 2.32
N LEU A 91 7.69 -10.59 1.62
CA LEU A 91 7.22 -10.45 0.25
C LEU A 91 5.70 -10.21 0.28
N GLN A 92 5.29 -8.98 -0.02
CA GLN A 92 3.89 -8.62 -0.17
C GLN A 92 3.46 -8.86 -1.62
N LEU A 93 2.30 -9.48 -1.82
CA LEU A 93 1.78 -9.83 -3.15
C LEU A 93 0.47 -9.10 -3.41
N TYR A 94 0.35 -8.45 -4.57
CA TYR A 94 -0.85 -7.71 -4.94
C TYR A 94 -1.28 -8.01 -6.37
N TRP A 95 -2.59 -7.96 -6.61
CA TRP A 95 -3.22 -8.04 -7.93
C TRP A 95 -2.71 -9.20 -8.79
N GLY A 96 -3.04 -10.42 -8.37
CA GLY A 96 -2.77 -11.67 -9.08
C GLY A 96 -2.82 -12.86 -8.13
N GLU A 97 -2.49 -14.04 -8.63
CA GLU A 97 -2.65 -15.29 -7.88
C GLU A 97 -1.43 -15.61 -7.00
N CYS A 98 -1.67 -15.79 -5.70
CA CYS A 98 -0.65 -16.28 -4.77
C CYS A 98 -0.62 -17.81 -4.81
N THR A 99 0.36 -18.40 -5.50
CA THR A 99 0.45 -19.86 -5.68
C THR A 99 1.26 -20.55 -4.58
N GLU A 100 1.06 -21.85 -4.41
CA GLU A 100 1.82 -22.68 -3.47
C GLU A 100 3.32 -22.72 -3.82
N GLU A 101 3.66 -22.72 -5.10
CA GLU A 101 5.05 -22.72 -5.57
C GLU A 101 5.78 -21.44 -5.14
N LEU A 102 5.13 -20.28 -5.29
CA LEU A 102 5.68 -18.99 -4.87
C LEU A 102 5.87 -18.93 -3.35
N VAL A 103 4.88 -19.41 -2.59
CA VAL A 103 4.96 -19.50 -1.12
C VAL A 103 6.11 -20.43 -0.70
N SER A 104 6.21 -21.61 -1.30
CA SER A 104 7.28 -22.58 -1.02
C SER A 104 8.67 -22.01 -1.33
N ALA A 105 8.82 -21.32 -2.47
CA ALA A 105 10.08 -20.69 -2.85
C ALA A 105 10.49 -19.58 -1.86
N ALA A 106 9.54 -18.72 -1.46
CA ALA A 106 9.77 -17.68 -0.46
C ALA A 106 10.14 -18.25 0.91
N HIS A 107 9.43 -19.28 1.38
CA HIS A 107 9.73 -19.95 2.65
C HIS A 107 11.10 -20.61 2.65
N LYS A 108 11.53 -21.24 1.54
CA LYS A 108 12.90 -21.78 1.39
C LYS A 108 13.97 -20.70 1.48
N ALA A 109 13.67 -19.48 1.04
CA ALA A 109 14.56 -18.32 1.18
C ALA A 109 14.49 -17.66 2.57
N GLY A 110 13.58 -18.10 3.45
CA GLY A 110 13.37 -17.53 4.78
C GLY A 110 12.49 -16.28 4.79
N ILE A 111 11.72 -16.04 3.72
CA ILE A 111 10.90 -14.85 3.51
C ILE A 111 9.44 -15.14 3.86
N LYS A 112 8.79 -14.21 4.54
CA LYS A 112 7.35 -14.27 4.87
C LYS A 112 6.50 -13.79 3.71
N VAL A 113 5.42 -14.50 3.38
CA VAL A 113 4.53 -14.14 2.26
C VAL A 113 3.23 -13.55 2.79
N VAL A 114 2.87 -12.38 2.26
CA VAL A 114 1.72 -11.59 2.70
C VAL A 114 0.90 -11.11 1.50
N PRO A 115 -0.05 -11.90 0.98
CA PRO A 115 -0.93 -11.42 -0.07
C PRO A 115 -1.89 -10.35 0.45
N GLN A 116 -2.23 -9.41 -0.42
CA GLN A 116 -3.33 -8.49 -0.24
C GLN A 116 -4.55 -8.95 -1.04
N VAL A 117 -5.67 -9.11 -0.33
CA VAL A 117 -6.93 -9.67 -0.84
C VAL A 117 -8.06 -8.67 -0.67
N GLY A 118 -9.07 -8.72 -1.55
CA GLY A 118 -10.26 -7.88 -1.52
C GLY A 118 -11.57 -8.62 -1.23
N SER A 119 -11.52 -9.95 -1.04
CA SER A 119 -12.71 -10.78 -0.81
C SER A 119 -12.44 -11.94 0.15
N TYR A 120 -13.52 -12.53 0.66
CA TYR A 120 -13.44 -13.74 1.49
C TYR A 120 -12.86 -14.93 0.71
N GLU A 121 -13.23 -15.07 -0.56
CA GLU A 121 -12.79 -16.15 -1.44
C GLU A 121 -11.29 -16.06 -1.74
N GLU A 122 -10.78 -14.85 -1.96
CA GLU A 122 -9.33 -14.61 -2.09
C GLU A 122 -8.60 -14.90 -0.79
N ALA A 123 -9.15 -14.47 0.36
CA ALA A 123 -8.57 -14.78 1.66
C ALA A 123 -8.53 -16.29 1.92
N LYS A 124 -9.55 -17.04 1.49
CA LYS A 124 -9.58 -18.49 1.57
C LYS A 124 -8.48 -19.12 0.71
N ARG A 125 -8.30 -18.67 -0.53
CA ARG A 125 -7.21 -19.18 -1.39
C ARG A 125 -5.83 -18.92 -0.76
N ALA A 126 -5.61 -17.71 -0.25
CA ALA A 126 -4.39 -17.37 0.48
C ALA A 126 -4.17 -18.26 1.72
N TYR A 127 -5.22 -18.49 2.50
CA TYR A 127 -5.19 -19.40 3.65
C TYR A 127 -4.83 -20.85 3.25
N ASP A 128 -5.40 -21.34 2.14
CA ASP A 128 -5.20 -22.72 1.68
C ASP A 128 -3.73 -22.98 1.28
N VAL A 129 -3.06 -22.01 0.66
CA VAL A 129 -1.64 -22.11 0.23
C VAL A 129 -0.61 -21.84 1.35
N GLY A 130 -1.06 -21.55 2.57
CA GLY A 130 -0.17 -21.50 3.75
C GLY A 130 0.65 -20.22 3.91
N VAL A 131 0.07 -19.05 3.59
CA VAL A 131 0.73 -17.74 3.78
C VAL A 131 0.95 -17.38 5.25
N ASP A 132 1.81 -16.39 5.50
CA ASP A 132 2.22 -15.99 6.86
C ASP A 132 1.35 -14.89 7.47
N ALA A 133 0.69 -14.07 6.66
CA ALA A 133 -0.32 -13.10 7.05
C ALA A 133 -1.19 -12.74 5.83
N ILE A 134 -2.32 -12.08 6.05
CA ILE A 134 -3.18 -11.60 4.96
C ILE A 134 -3.47 -10.11 5.15
N ILE A 135 -3.18 -9.29 4.15
CA ILE A 135 -3.68 -7.91 4.10
C ILE A 135 -5.09 -7.94 3.52
N VAL A 136 -6.08 -7.48 4.27
CA VAL A 136 -7.48 -7.42 3.86
C VAL A 136 -7.81 -5.99 3.43
N GLN A 137 -7.99 -5.77 2.13
CA GLN A 137 -8.27 -4.46 1.54
C GLN A 137 -9.78 -4.22 1.44
N GLY A 138 -10.28 -3.23 2.18
CA GLY A 138 -11.65 -2.74 2.01
C GLY A 138 -11.78 -1.74 0.85
N ARG A 139 -13.01 -1.54 0.39
CA ARG A 139 -13.39 -0.62 -0.69
C ARG A 139 -13.01 0.85 -0.42
N GLU A 140 -12.73 1.19 0.84
CA GLU A 140 -12.30 2.51 1.30
C GLU A 140 -10.85 2.84 0.90
N ALA A 141 -10.06 1.85 0.46
CA ALA A 141 -8.66 2.00 0.07
C ALA A 141 -8.47 2.95 -1.12
N GLY A 142 -7.29 3.57 -1.18
CA GLY A 142 -6.83 4.39 -2.31
C GLY A 142 -6.02 3.59 -3.33
N GLY A 143 -5.85 4.14 -4.53
CA GLY A 143 -5.13 3.46 -5.61
C GLY A 143 -6.02 2.42 -6.27
N HIS A 144 -5.44 1.42 -6.93
CA HIS A 144 -6.23 0.28 -7.38
C HIS A 144 -6.87 -0.43 -6.18
N VAL A 145 -8.11 -0.86 -6.35
CA VAL A 145 -8.92 -1.44 -5.28
C VAL A 145 -9.50 -2.76 -5.77
N ILE A 146 -9.00 -3.87 -5.22
CA ILE A 146 -9.55 -5.21 -5.48
C ILE A 146 -10.86 -5.38 -4.70
N GLY A 147 -10.90 -4.86 -3.47
CA GLY A 147 -12.02 -5.01 -2.55
C GLY A 147 -13.32 -4.35 -3.00
N GLN A 148 -14.41 -5.11 -2.97
CA GLN A 148 -15.76 -4.57 -3.16
C GLN A 148 -16.51 -4.37 -1.84
N ASP A 149 -16.12 -5.09 -0.79
CA ASP A 149 -16.70 -4.97 0.54
C ASP A 149 -15.99 -3.92 1.40
N ALA A 150 -16.72 -3.35 2.35
CA ALA A 150 -16.18 -2.45 3.38
C ALA A 150 -15.37 -3.24 4.43
N LEU A 151 -14.38 -2.60 5.06
CA LEU A 151 -13.59 -3.24 6.12
C LEU A 151 -14.45 -3.74 7.27
N MET A 152 -15.51 -2.98 7.63
CA MET A 152 -16.39 -3.28 8.76
C MET A 152 -17.02 -4.68 8.66
N THR A 153 -17.28 -5.17 7.44
CA THR A 153 -17.88 -6.49 7.21
C THR A 153 -16.85 -7.52 6.77
N LEU A 154 -15.83 -7.11 6.01
CA LEU A 154 -14.85 -8.04 5.46
C LEU A 154 -13.86 -8.55 6.52
N VAL A 155 -13.36 -7.69 7.40
CA VAL A 155 -12.33 -8.06 8.39
C VAL A 155 -12.82 -9.16 9.35
N PRO A 156 -14.00 -9.06 10.00
CA PRO A 156 -14.46 -10.12 10.91
C PRO A 156 -14.67 -11.46 10.20
N ARG A 157 -15.19 -11.46 8.97
CA ARG A 157 -15.40 -12.69 8.17
C ARG A 157 -14.08 -13.40 7.90
N VAL A 158 -13.03 -12.65 7.53
CA VAL A 158 -11.71 -13.22 7.29
C VAL A 158 -11.05 -13.65 8.61
N ALA A 159 -11.26 -12.91 9.71
CA ALA A 159 -10.76 -13.28 11.04
C ALA A 159 -11.29 -14.63 11.51
N ASP A 160 -12.58 -14.90 11.28
CA ASP A 160 -13.19 -16.19 11.60
C ASP A 160 -12.63 -17.33 10.74
N LEU A 161 -12.37 -17.08 9.45
CA LEU A 161 -11.78 -18.05 8.53
C LEU A 161 -10.39 -18.50 8.99
N VAL A 162 -9.52 -17.57 9.38
CA VAL A 162 -8.10 -17.86 9.66
C VAL A 162 -7.82 -18.27 11.11
N ARG A 163 -8.80 -18.12 12.00
CA ARG A 163 -8.68 -18.36 13.45
C ARG A 163 -8.03 -19.70 13.78
N GLY A 164 -8.38 -20.76 13.04
CA GLY A 164 -7.88 -22.12 13.27
C GLY A 164 -6.39 -22.33 13.01
N ARG A 165 -5.74 -21.49 12.19
CA ARG A 165 -4.30 -21.59 11.88
C ARG A 165 -3.47 -20.46 12.50
N GLY A 166 -4.10 -19.49 13.16
CA GLY A 166 -3.41 -18.35 13.76
C GLY A 166 -2.72 -17.43 12.74
N ILE A 167 -3.16 -17.44 11.48
CA ILE A 167 -2.64 -16.51 10.46
C ILE A 167 -3.17 -15.11 10.80
N PRO A 168 -2.29 -14.11 11.05
CA PRO A 168 -2.72 -12.78 11.41
C PRO A 168 -3.27 -12.01 10.19
N ILE A 169 -4.21 -11.11 10.46
CA ILE A 169 -4.82 -10.23 9.46
C ILE A 169 -4.35 -8.80 9.67
N ILE A 170 -4.09 -8.12 8.56
CA ILE A 170 -3.73 -6.71 8.50
C ILE A 170 -4.84 -5.97 7.75
N ALA A 171 -5.58 -5.08 8.41
CA ALA A 171 -6.65 -4.33 7.76
C ALA A 171 -6.09 -3.16 6.92
N ALA A 172 -6.58 -3.00 5.69
CA ALA A 172 -6.15 -1.95 4.76
C ALA A 172 -7.34 -1.20 4.14
N GLY A 173 -7.29 0.14 4.18
CA GLY A 173 -8.29 1.00 3.54
C GLY A 173 -9.01 1.91 4.54
N GLY A 174 -9.12 3.20 4.23
CA GLY A 174 -9.75 4.18 5.13
C GLY A 174 -9.00 4.51 6.44
N ILE A 175 -8.08 3.64 6.89
CA ILE A 175 -7.33 3.81 8.15
C ILE A 175 -6.19 4.82 7.95
N VAL A 176 -6.21 5.90 8.72
CA VAL A 176 -5.19 6.97 8.67
C VAL A 176 -4.74 7.48 10.04
N ASP A 177 -5.42 7.07 11.11
CA ASP A 177 -5.19 7.52 12.48
C ASP A 177 -5.48 6.39 13.49
N GLU A 178 -5.33 6.70 14.77
CA GLU A 178 -5.49 5.76 15.88
C GLU A 178 -6.91 5.22 16.02
N ARG A 179 -7.93 5.96 15.59
CA ARG A 179 -9.34 5.51 15.68
C ARG A 179 -9.57 4.37 14.71
N GLY A 180 -9.09 4.53 13.48
CA GLY A 180 -9.10 3.46 12.48
C GLY A 180 -8.25 2.26 12.92
N TYR A 181 -7.13 2.49 13.59
CA TYR A 181 -6.29 1.43 14.12
C TYR A 181 -7.01 0.61 15.21
N VAL A 182 -7.56 1.26 16.24
CA VAL A 182 -8.31 0.59 17.31
C VAL A 182 -9.56 -0.11 16.76
N ALA A 183 -10.27 0.50 15.82
CA ALA A 183 -11.42 -0.14 15.16
C ALA A 183 -11.02 -1.43 14.44
N ALA A 184 -9.90 -1.44 13.70
CA ALA A 184 -9.41 -2.65 13.05
C ALA A 184 -9.06 -3.76 14.04
N LEU A 185 -8.42 -3.42 15.17
CA LEU A 185 -8.13 -4.37 16.25
C LEU A 185 -9.43 -4.97 16.81
N ALA A 186 -10.45 -4.14 17.05
CA ALA A 186 -11.74 -4.59 17.55
C ALA A 186 -12.48 -5.51 16.55
N LEU A 187 -12.25 -5.35 15.25
CA LEU A 187 -12.80 -6.22 14.20
C LEU A 187 -12.06 -7.56 14.06
N GLY A 188 -10.96 -7.76 14.80
CA GLY A 188 -10.19 -9.00 14.81
C GLY A 188 -8.90 -8.98 13.98
N ALA A 189 -8.50 -7.83 13.42
CA ALA A 189 -7.19 -7.69 12.83
C ALA A 189 -6.10 -7.59 13.92
N GLN A 190 -4.86 -7.95 13.58
CA GLN A 190 -3.69 -7.84 14.44
C GLN A 190 -2.72 -6.74 13.96
N GLY A 191 -3.09 -6.05 12.88
CA GLY A 191 -2.35 -4.93 12.34
C GLY A 191 -3.15 -4.14 11.33
N VAL A 192 -2.55 -3.04 10.87
CA VAL A 192 -3.13 -2.12 9.89
C VAL A 192 -2.10 -1.76 8.83
N ALA A 193 -2.54 -1.71 7.57
CA ALA A 193 -1.74 -1.24 6.45
C ALA A 193 -2.28 0.10 5.94
N LEU A 194 -1.44 1.13 6.04
CA LEU A 194 -1.80 2.50 5.68
C LEU A 194 -1.11 2.88 4.38
N GLY A 195 -1.88 3.43 3.44
CA GLY A 195 -1.37 3.98 2.19
C GLY A 195 -1.34 5.51 2.22
N THR A 196 -2.52 6.13 2.13
CA THR A 196 -2.67 7.60 2.05
C THR A 196 -2.01 8.36 3.20
N ARG A 197 -2.04 7.81 4.43
CA ARG A 197 -1.37 8.44 5.58
C ARG A 197 0.15 8.51 5.42
N PHE A 198 0.78 7.45 4.90
CA PHE A 198 2.22 7.43 4.64
C PHE A 198 2.61 8.17 3.36
N LEU A 199 1.69 8.34 2.40
CA LEU A 199 1.91 9.25 1.26
C LEU A 199 2.06 10.71 1.74
N ALA A 200 1.28 11.11 2.73
CA ALA A 200 1.38 12.42 3.40
C ALA A 200 2.46 12.44 4.50
N THR A 201 3.67 11.99 4.17
CA THR A 201 4.85 12.09 5.04
C THR A 201 6.01 12.79 4.35
N GLU A 202 7.00 13.25 5.11
CA GLU A 202 8.17 13.94 4.58
C GLU A 202 9.00 13.03 3.67
N GLU A 203 9.23 11.79 4.10
CA GLU A 203 10.11 10.80 3.48
C GLU A 203 9.49 10.13 2.25
N SER A 204 8.17 10.23 2.06
CA SER A 204 7.53 9.79 0.83
C SER A 204 8.05 10.60 -0.36
N ASN A 205 8.41 9.94 -1.46
CA ASN A 205 8.84 10.63 -2.68
C ASN A 205 7.63 11.03 -3.56
N ALA A 206 6.45 11.26 -2.96
CA ALA A 206 5.35 11.92 -3.64
C ALA A 206 5.69 13.39 -3.96
N HIS A 207 5.22 13.87 -5.11
CA HIS A 207 5.39 15.26 -5.50
C HIS A 207 4.79 16.21 -4.43
N PRO A 208 5.39 17.36 -4.10
CA PRO A 208 4.87 18.28 -3.10
C PRO A 208 3.41 18.71 -3.33
N ILE A 209 3.04 18.94 -4.60
CA ILE A 209 1.64 19.22 -4.99
C ILE A 209 0.71 18.10 -4.55
N TYR A 210 1.10 16.85 -4.73
CA TYR A 210 0.26 15.70 -4.39
C TYR A 210 0.06 15.60 -2.88
N LYS A 211 1.14 15.72 -2.10
CA LYS A 211 1.06 15.75 -0.62
C LYS A 211 0.17 16.91 -0.15
N ARG A 212 0.30 18.08 -0.77
CA ARG A 212 -0.52 19.26 -0.46
C ARG A 212 -2.00 19.03 -0.81
N LYS A 213 -2.32 18.42 -1.95
CA LYS A 213 -3.71 18.11 -2.32
C LYS A 213 -4.36 17.13 -1.33
N LEU A 214 -3.60 16.20 -0.76
CA LEU A 214 -4.13 15.29 0.28
C LEU A 214 -4.59 16.02 1.55
N ILE A 215 -3.97 17.15 1.92
CA ILE A 215 -4.38 17.94 3.09
C ILE A 215 -5.43 19.00 2.74
N GLU A 216 -5.44 19.50 1.49
CA GLU A 216 -6.40 20.50 1.01
C GLU A 216 -7.76 19.90 0.66
N LEU A 217 -7.80 18.65 0.20
CA LEU A 217 -9.01 17.99 -0.29
C LEU A 217 -9.40 16.82 0.63
N GLY A 218 -10.69 16.72 0.98
CA GLY A 218 -11.20 15.70 1.90
C GLY A 218 -11.98 14.56 1.25
N GLU A 219 -12.20 14.60 -0.07
CA GLU A 219 -13.10 13.68 -0.76
C GLU A 219 -12.42 12.84 -1.83
N THR A 220 -12.91 11.62 -1.99
CA THR A 220 -12.43 10.67 -3.01
C THR A 220 -13.60 10.03 -3.75
N GLU A 221 -13.32 9.48 -4.93
CA GLU A 221 -14.28 8.75 -5.73
C GLU A 221 -13.69 7.43 -6.24
N TYR A 222 -14.51 6.38 -6.23
CA TYR A 222 -14.19 5.09 -6.82
C TYR A 222 -14.53 5.14 -8.32
N THR A 223 -13.54 4.90 -9.16
CA THR A 223 -13.61 5.17 -10.60
C THR A 223 -12.70 4.19 -11.37
N ASN A 224 -12.66 4.33 -12.69
CA ASN A 224 -11.75 3.61 -13.58
C ASN A 224 -11.10 4.55 -14.60
N VAL A 225 -11.09 5.87 -14.39
CA VAL A 225 -10.65 6.88 -15.37
C VAL A 225 -9.16 6.76 -15.73
N PHE A 226 -8.29 6.48 -14.76
CA PHE A 226 -6.85 6.49 -14.97
C PHE A 226 -6.26 5.11 -15.30
N GLY A 227 -5.33 5.06 -16.25
CA GLY A 227 -4.50 3.91 -16.53
C GLY A 227 -5.20 2.76 -17.26
N ARG A 228 -6.34 3.01 -17.94
CA ARG A 228 -7.15 1.95 -18.57
C ARG A 228 -6.39 1.13 -19.60
N ALA A 229 -5.44 1.71 -20.32
CA ALA A 229 -4.67 0.97 -21.31
C ALA A 229 -3.69 -0.02 -20.65
N ARG A 230 -3.07 0.40 -19.55
CA ARG A 230 -2.11 -0.42 -18.80
C ARG A 230 -2.77 -1.38 -17.80
N TRP A 231 -3.91 -0.98 -17.26
CA TRP A 231 -4.66 -1.65 -16.21
C TRP A 231 -6.13 -1.87 -16.63
N PRO A 232 -6.38 -2.70 -17.65
CA PRO A 232 -7.73 -2.93 -18.15
C PRO A 232 -8.62 -3.54 -17.08
N GLY A 233 -9.77 -2.90 -16.81
CA GLY A 233 -10.75 -3.38 -15.83
C GLY A 233 -10.30 -3.27 -14.37
N ALA A 234 -9.25 -2.50 -14.06
CA ALA A 234 -8.76 -2.32 -12.69
C ALA A 234 -9.29 -1.00 -12.08
N PRO A 235 -10.41 -1.04 -11.34
CA PRO A 235 -10.93 0.14 -10.68
C PRO A 235 -9.96 0.65 -9.61
N HIS A 236 -10.07 1.93 -9.32
CA HIS A 236 -9.23 2.63 -8.37
C HIS A 236 -9.99 3.74 -7.66
N ARG A 237 -9.44 4.24 -6.56
CA ARG A 237 -9.97 5.39 -5.83
C ARG A 237 -9.00 6.57 -5.88
N VAL A 238 -9.53 7.70 -6.31
CA VAL A 238 -8.80 8.96 -6.53
C VAL A 238 -9.37 10.08 -5.69
N LEU A 239 -8.53 11.04 -5.38
CA LEU A 239 -8.91 12.32 -4.82
C LEU A 239 -9.79 13.09 -5.82
N LYS A 240 -10.83 13.76 -5.33
CA LYS A 240 -11.67 14.63 -6.17
C LYS A 240 -10.98 15.95 -6.51
N THR A 241 -9.95 15.88 -7.35
CA THR A 241 -9.26 17.07 -7.88
C THR A 241 -10.13 17.80 -8.91
N PRO A 242 -9.91 19.10 -9.16
CA PRO A 242 -10.62 19.80 -10.23
C PRO A 242 -10.51 19.09 -11.58
N PHE A 243 -9.32 18.58 -11.91
CA PHE A 243 -9.09 17.79 -13.12
C PHE A 243 -9.95 16.53 -13.13
N PHE A 244 -9.93 15.71 -12.07
CA PHE A 244 -10.76 14.51 -12.02
C PHE A 244 -12.25 14.84 -12.12
N MET A 245 -12.74 15.88 -11.44
CA MET A 245 -14.15 16.27 -11.46
C MET A 245 -14.62 16.71 -12.85
N GLN A 246 -13.73 17.29 -13.67
CA GLN A 246 -14.02 17.62 -15.06
C GLN A 246 -14.16 16.37 -15.95
N TRP A 247 -13.45 15.28 -15.62
CA TRP A 247 -13.30 14.09 -16.48
C TRP A 247 -13.84 12.79 -15.85
N ARG A 248 -14.55 12.86 -14.72
CA ARG A 248 -15.08 11.70 -13.97
C ARG A 248 -15.97 10.77 -14.80
N ASP A 249 -16.64 11.33 -15.81
CA ASP A 249 -17.55 10.62 -16.71
C ASP A 249 -16.89 10.28 -18.08
N LEU A 250 -15.55 10.15 -18.11
CA LEU A 250 -14.80 9.79 -19.32
C LEU A 250 -15.35 8.49 -19.95
N PRO A 251 -15.77 8.51 -21.23
CA PRO A 251 -16.34 7.34 -21.90
C PRO A 251 -15.45 6.11 -21.79
N SER A 252 -16.02 4.93 -21.54
CA SER A 252 -15.27 3.71 -21.20
C SER A 252 -14.26 3.24 -22.26
N HIS A 253 -14.44 3.62 -23.52
CA HIS A 253 -13.54 3.30 -24.63
C HIS A 253 -12.33 4.25 -24.71
N GLU A 254 -12.39 5.43 -24.08
CA GLU A 254 -11.26 6.34 -24.00
C GLU A 254 -10.25 5.89 -22.93
N ASN A 255 -8.97 6.05 -23.24
CA ASN A 255 -7.85 5.74 -22.36
C ASN A 255 -6.65 6.63 -22.72
N GLU A 256 -5.55 6.50 -21.99
CA GLU A 256 -4.36 7.32 -22.11
C GLU A 256 -3.58 7.18 -23.43
N SER A 257 -3.80 6.11 -24.21
CA SER A 257 -2.97 5.78 -25.39
C SER A 257 -3.07 6.81 -26.51
N THR A 258 -4.22 7.46 -26.66
CA THR A 258 -4.48 8.48 -27.69
C THR A 258 -4.46 9.90 -27.16
N GLN A 259 -4.17 10.06 -25.87
CA GLN A 259 -4.22 11.35 -25.20
C GLN A 259 -2.89 12.11 -25.32
N PRO A 260 -2.91 13.46 -25.22
CA PRO A 260 -1.69 14.25 -25.25
C PRO A 260 -0.76 13.93 -24.08
N ILE A 261 0.53 14.13 -24.30
CA ILE A 261 1.55 14.14 -23.25
C ILE A 261 1.34 15.41 -22.43
N ILE A 262 1.17 15.24 -21.13
CA ILE A 262 0.95 16.34 -20.17
C ILE A 262 2.18 16.57 -19.28
N GLY A 263 3.16 15.67 -19.29
CA GLY A 263 4.32 15.76 -18.43
C GLY A 263 5.33 14.64 -18.62
N HIS A 264 6.33 14.64 -17.75
CA HIS A 264 7.38 13.62 -17.69
C HIS A 264 7.68 13.27 -16.23
N SER A 265 8.13 12.05 -15.97
CA SER A 265 8.59 11.61 -14.66
C SER A 265 9.65 10.52 -14.82
N THR A 266 10.65 10.53 -13.95
CA THR A 266 11.59 9.43 -13.80
C THR A 266 10.94 8.36 -12.95
N ILE A 267 10.77 7.17 -13.51
CA ILE A 267 10.23 6.00 -12.81
C ILE A 267 11.23 4.86 -12.92
N HIS A 268 11.75 4.41 -11.77
CA HIS A 268 12.81 3.42 -11.67
C HIS A 268 13.99 3.76 -12.59
N ASP A 269 14.50 4.99 -12.45
CA ASP A 269 15.63 5.60 -13.18
C ASP A 269 15.46 5.71 -14.71
N LYS A 270 14.24 5.48 -15.21
CA LYS A 270 13.89 5.65 -16.62
C LYS A 270 12.97 6.84 -16.76
N GLU A 271 13.32 7.77 -17.64
CA GLU A 271 12.43 8.86 -18.00
C GLU A 271 11.22 8.32 -18.77
N LYS A 272 10.02 8.76 -18.37
CA LYS A 272 8.75 8.34 -18.95
C LYS A 272 7.91 9.56 -19.30
N GLU A 273 7.30 9.52 -20.48
CA GLU A 273 6.21 10.43 -20.83
C GLU A 273 4.98 10.10 -19.98
N ILE A 274 4.31 11.14 -19.50
CA ILE A 274 3.03 11.03 -18.82
C ILE A 274 1.97 11.58 -19.75
N ARG A 275 1.07 10.70 -20.22
CA ARG A 275 -0.11 11.10 -20.99
C ARG A 275 -1.28 11.40 -20.06
N ARG A 276 -2.21 12.22 -20.54
CA ARG A 276 -3.46 12.47 -19.81
C ARG A 276 -4.19 11.14 -19.55
N PHE A 277 -4.77 11.03 -18.36
CA PHE A 277 -5.39 9.79 -17.86
C PHE A 277 -4.41 8.62 -17.64
N ALA A 278 -3.10 8.81 -17.75
CA ALA A 278 -2.16 7.73 -17.41
C ALA A 278 -2.22 7.40 -15.91
N GLY A 279 -1.99 6.13 -15.58
CA GLY A 279 -2.02 5.63 -14.20
C GLY A 279 -0.86 6.03 -13.27
N PRO A 280 0.37 6.38 -13.75
CA PRO A 280 1.45 6.80 -12.86
C PRO A 280 1.08 8.05 -12.04
N VAL A 281 1.34 7.96 -10.74
CA VAL A 281 1.16 9.06 -9.79
C VAL A 281 2.31 10.06 -9.88
N PRO A 282 2.10 11.33 -9.48
CA PRO A 282 3.18 12.31 -9.46
C PRO A 282 4.16 12.02 -8.31
N ASN A 283 5.32 11.46 -8.65
CA ASN A 283 6.48 11.34 -7.75
C ASN A 283 7.33 12.63 -7.76
N GLY A 284 8.39 12.70 -6.95
CA GLY A 284 9.22 13.90 -6.78
C GLY A 284 9.90 14.42 -8.05
N SER A 285 10.03 13.59 -9.09
CA SER A 285 10.62 13.97 -10.39
C SER A 285 9.59 14.43 -11.42
N ALA A 286 8.29 14.33 -11.12
CA ALA A 286 7.22 14.65 -12.05
C ALA A 286 7.22 16.14 -12.41
N ARG A 287 7.10 16.44 -13.71
CA ARG A 287 7.07 17.80 -14.26
C ARG A 287 6.05 17.94 -15.39
N GLY A 288 5.60 19.16 -15.66
CA GLY A 288 4.51 19.46 -16.60
C GLY A 288 3.22 19.76 -15.84
N GLU A 289 2.08 19.29 -16.35
CA GLU A 289 0.76 19.46 -15.74
C GLU A 289 0.55 18.45 -14.59
N VAL A 290 1.31 18.60 -13.51
CA VAL A 290 1.27 17.67 -12.36
C VAL A 290 -0.13 17.58 -11.71
N GLU A 291 -0.90 18.67 -11.70
CA GLU A 291 -2.28 18.68 -11.18
C GLU A 291 -3.27 17.88 -12.04
N SER A 292 -2.90 17.55 -13.28
CA SER A 292 -3.68 16.70 -14.20
C SER A 292 -3.34 15.20 -14.09
N MET A 293 -2.37 14.82 -13.25
CA MET A 293 -1.96 13.43 -13.04
C MET A 293 -2.89 12.69 -12.06
N ALA A 294 -2.82 11.36 -12.06
CA ALA A 294 -3.58 10.52 -11.14
C ALA A 294 -3.16 10.76 -9.68
N MET A 295 -4.10 11.24 -8.85
CA MET A 295 -3.90 11.44 -7.41
C MET A 295 -4.76 10.44 -6.63
N TYR A 296 -4.19 9.29 -6.31
CA TYR A 296 -4.84 8.20 -5.57
C TYR A 296 -4.93 8.46 -4.06
N ALA A 297 -6.11 8.27 -3.48
CA ALA A 297 -6.31 8.45 -2.04
C ALA A 297 -7.46 7.57 -1.54
N GLY A 298 -7.37 7.09 -0.30
CA GLY A 298 -8.45 6.39 0.37
C GLY A 298 -9.48 7.35 0.98
N GLN A 299 -10.63 6.82 1.39
CA GLN A 299 -11.71 7.64 1.99
C GLN A 299 -11.30 8.30 3.31
N GLY A 300 -10.26 7.80 3.98
CA GLY A 300 -9.70 8.42 5.19
C GLY A 300 -8.96 9.74 4.94
N VAL A 301 -8.77 10.17 3.70
CA VAL A 301 -8.00 11.39 3.37
C VAL A 301 -8.53 12.64 4.09
N GLY A 302 -9.85 12.75 4.31
CA GLY A 302 -10.46 13.88 5.03
C GLY A 302 -10.05 14.01 6.51
N LEU A 303 -9.34 13.02 7.07
CA LEU A 303 -8.78 13.05 8.43
C LEU A 303 -7.27 13.38 8.44
N ILE A 304 -6.67 13.65 7.28
CA ILE A 304 -5.26 14.01 7.13
C ILE A 304 -5.14 15.53 6.98
N HIS A 305 -4.62 16.20 8.00
CA HIS A 305 -4.54 17.68 8.03
C HIS A 305 -3.12 18.24 7.97
N GLN A 306 -2.10 17.38 8.00
CA GLN A 306 -0.70 17.77 8.06
C GLN A 306 0.20 16.72 7.42
N ILE A 307 1.34 17.16 6.90
CA ILE A 307 2.45 16.31 6.48
C ILE A 307 3.36 16.15 7.69
N LEU A 308 3.71 14.92 8.04
CA LEU A 308 4.53 14.59 9.22
C LEU A 308 5.71 13.72 8.84
N PRO A 309 6.79 13.70 9.62
CA PRO A 309 7.76 12.61 9.55
C PRO A 309 7.07 11.25 9.73
N ALA A 310 7.43 10.25 8.93
CA ALA A 310 6.81 8.93 8.96
C ALA A 310 6.95 8.27 10.34
N GLY A 311 8.06 8.53 11.03
CA GLY A 311 8.24 8.05 12.40
C GLY A 311 7.29 8.69 13.42
N GLU A 312 6.89 9.95 13.22
CA GLU A 312 5.87 10.58 14.07
C GLU A 312 4.49 10.00 13.82
N VAL A 313 4.16 9.68 12.56
CA VAL A 313 2.92 8.94 12.24
C VAL A 313 2.84 7.63 13.01
N VAL A 314 3.91 6.82 12.98
CA VAL A 314 3.94 5.53 13.71
C VAL A 314 3.75 5.74 15.21
N ARG A 315 4.52 6.65 15.83
CA ARG A 315 4.42 6.93 17.27
C ARG A 315 3.05 7.49 17.67
N GLY A 316 2.48 8.35 16.84
CA GLY A 316 1.16 8.94 17.03
C GLY A 316 0.06 7.88 17.02
N LEU A 317 0.08 6.97 16.05
CA LEU A 317 -0.85 5.84 15.97
C LEU A 317 -0.81 4.98 17.23
N VAL A 318 0.39 4.62 17.70
CA VAL A 318 0.56 3.75 18.89
C VAL A 318 0.09 4.45 20.15
N THR A 319 0.57 5.68 20.40
CA THR A 319 0.25 6.44 21.61
C THR A 319 -1.24 6.76 21.66
N GLY A 320 -1.80 7.19 20.52
CA GLY A 320 -3.23 7.47 20.39
C GLY A 320 -4.08 6.21 20.60
N ALA A 321 -3.68 5.06 20.05
CA ALA A 321 -4.41 3.82 20.22
C ALA A 321 -4.41 3.33 21.69
N GLN A 322 -3.26 3.39 22.37
CA GLN A 322 -3.15 3.06 23.79
C GLN A 322 -4.08 3.94 24.64
N HIS A 323 -4.07 5.26 24.40
CA HIS A 323 -4.94 6.19 25.10
C HIS A 323 -6.41 5.90 24.84
N LEU A 324 -6.79 5.71 23.57
CA LEU A 324 -8.18 5.46 23.16
C LEU A 324 -8.72 4.15 23.74
N ILE A 325 -7.93 3.08 23.76
CA ILE A 325 -8.31 1.81 24.38
C ILE A 325 -8.55 1.99 25.88
N CYS A 326 -7.66 2.71 26.59
CA CYS A 326 -7.83 2.98 28.02
C CYS A 326 -9.09 3.80 28.31
N GLU A 327 -9.42 4.79 27.48
CA GLU A 327 -10.64 5.60 27.60
C GLU A 327 -11.90 4.75 27.34
N GLN A 328 -11.90 3.95 26.27
CA GLN A 328 -13.06 3.12 25.90
C GLN A 328 -13.34 2.00 26.91
N ALA A 329 -12.30 1.41 27.49
CA ALA A 329 -12.46 0.39 28.53
C ALA A 329 -13.26 0.91 29.74
N LYS A 330 -13.15 2.21 30.06
CA LYS A 330 -13.93 2.83 31.16
C LYS A 330 -15.41 3.02 30.83
N MET A 331 -15.78 3.08 29.55
CA MET A 331 -17.17 3.29 29.12
C MET A 331 -18.01 2.01 29.16
N VAL A 332 -17.36 0.85 29.14
CA VAL A 332 -18.02 -0.48 29.11
C VAL A 332 -17.77 -1.29 30.39
N ALA A 333 -17.08 -0.72 31.37
CA ALA A 333 -16.85 -1.29 32.70
C ALA A 333 -18.01 -0.94 33.64
#